data_AF-A0AA39XUZ8-F1
#
_entry.id   AF-A0AA39XUZ8-F1
#
_cell.length_a   1.000
_cell.length_b   1.000
_cell.length_c   1.000
_cell.angle_alpha   90.00
_cell.angle_beta   90.00
_cell.angle_gamma   90.00
#
_symmetry.space_group_name_H-M   'P 1'
#
loop_
_entity.id
_entity.type
_entity.pdbx_description
1 polymer ?
#
loop_
_entity_poly.entity_id
_entity_poly.type
_entity_poly.pdbx_seq_one_letter_code
_entity_poly.pdbx_strand_id
1 'polypeptide(L)'
;MLLSLLLLAPAVRAGAIVPRQATAPFDCGQVRVDSPNTTYSGFLAADLDTERRYVVTRTTSQKRLLTRFENNTLFTLNSNGKNPTFGATFGFYWDTPPGKPNFAASAQNYAYFNSVAAGKLGDKPANIAASINEAGTNPSTGGKRDHESESAIFYLDPASGEITSKWVNTDGSFVPAFFVINTQRRINISGNLTKYFQDWEGSPAKVFCSKPT
;
A
#
# COMPACT_ATOMS: atom_id res chain seq x y z
N MET A 1 -13.90 -26.93 56.02
CA MET A 1 -14.81 -26.42 54.96
C MET A 1 -14.02 -25.43 54.11
N LEU A 2 -13.59 -25.82 52.91
CA LEU A 2 -12.98 -24.91 51.94
C LEU A 2 -14.01 -24.58 50.87
N LEU A 3 -14.43 -23.31 50.80
CA LEU A 3 -15.38 -22.82 49.81
C LEU A 3 -14.59 -22.39 48.56
N SER A 4 -14.68 -23.17 47.48
CA SER A 4 -14.07 -22.81 46.19
C SER A 4 -14.98 -21.85 45.44
N LEU A 5 -14.49 -20.62 45.22
CA LEU A 5 -15.15 -19.61 44.40
C LEU A 5 -14.79 -19.87 42.92
N LEU A 6 -15.72 -20.41 42.14
CA LEU A 6 -15.60 -20.48 40.67
C LEU A 6 -15.89 -19.09 40.08
N LEU A 7 -14.85 -18.40 39.62
CA LEU A 7 -14.98 -17.20 38.79
C LEU A 7 -15.34 -17.61 37.36
N LEU A 8 -16.60 -17.38 36.97
CA LEU A 8 -17.05 -17.45 35.58
C LEU A 8 -16.52 -16.22 34.83
N ALA A 9 -15.53 -16.42 33.96
CA ALA A 9 -15.11 -15.39 33.01
C ALA A 9 -16.21 -15.20 31.95
N PRO A 10 -16.54 -13.96 31.56
CA PRO A 10 -17.51 -13.71 30.51
C PRO A 10 -16.98 -14.22 29.17
N ALA A 11 -17.76 -15.09 28.52
CA ALA A 11 -17.49 -15.53 27.16
C ALA A 11 -17.53 -14.33 26.22
N VAL A 12 -16.37 -13.92 25.70
CA VAL A 12 -16.28 -12.95 24.61
C VAL A 12 -16.91 -13.62 23.39
N ARG A 13 -18.13 -13.21 23.02
CA ARG A 13 -18.73 -13.61 21.74
C ARG A 13 -17.86 -13.06 20.62
N ALA A 14 -17.16 -13.93 19.91
CA ALA A 14 -16.60 -13.61 18.62
C ALA A 14 -17.74 -13.14 17.73
N GLY A 15 -17.78 -11.84 17.43
CA GLY A 15 -18.74 -11.29 16.47
C GLY A 15 -18.57 -12.01 15.14
N ALA A 16 -19.67 -12.45 14.54
CA ALA A 16 -19.64 -13.05 13.22
C ALA A 16 -18.97 -12.07 12.24
N ILE A 17 -17.97 -12.56 11.49
CA ILE A 17 -17.35 -11.80 10.40
C ILE A 17 -18.44 -11.58 9.36
N VAL A 18 -18.94 -10.35 9.28
CA VAL A 18 -19.91 -9.96 8.25
C VAL A 18 -19.20 -10.06 6.90
N PRO A 19 -19.71 -10.86 5.93
CA PRO A 19 -19.12 -10.92 4.60
C PRO A 19 -19.13 -9.52 3.98
N ARG A 20 -18.00 -9.12 3.36
CA ARG A 20 -17.86 -7.85 2.64
C ARG A 20 -19.04 -7.68 1.68
N GLN A 21 -19.88 -6.67 1.91
CA GLN A 21 -20.83 -6.23 0.88
C GLN A 21 -20.02 -5.81 -0.36
N ALA A 22 -20.41 -6.33 -1.53
CA ALA A 22 -19.86 -5.88 -2.79
C ALA A 22 -20.18 -4.39 -2.95
N THR A 23 -19.15 -3.55 -2.98
CA THR A 23 -19.29 -2.13 -3.28
C THR A 23 -19.52 -1.99 -4.79
N ALA A 24 -20.60 -1.30 -5.18
CA ALA A 24 -20.86 -0.97 -6.57
C ALA A 24 -19.63 -0.25 -7.18
N PRO A 25 -19.30 -0.48 -8.47
CA PRO A 25 -18.17 0.16 -9.10
C PRO A 25 -18.22 1.69 -8.96
N PHE A 26 -17.12 2.28 -8.54
CA PHE A 26 -16.92 3.72 -8.42
C PHE A 26 -15.82 4.15 -9.38
N ASP A 27 -16.16 4.94 -10.40
CA ASP A 27 -15.18 5.50 -11.31
C ASP A 27 -14.39 6.61 -10.61
N CYS A 28 -13.20 6.22 -10.16
CA CYS A 28 -12.25 7.06 -9.45
C CYS A 28 -11.63 8.13 -10.36
N GLY A 29 -11.66 7.91 -11.68
CA GLY A 29 -11.14 8.86 -12.65
C GLY A 29 -9.62 8.83 -12.66
N GLN A 30 -8.98 9.92 -12.28
CA GLN A 30 -7.53 10.05 -12.16
C GLN A 30 -7.10 9.92 -10.70
N VAL A 31 -5.87 9.44 -10.47
CA VAL A 31 -5.28 9.47 -9.12
C VAL A 31 -4.45 10.73 -8.94
N ARG A 32 -4.92 11.61 -8.06
CA ARG A 32 -4.26 12.86 -7.68
C ARG A 32 -3.44 12.64 -6.42
N VAL A 33 -2.32 13.35 -6.33
CA VAL A 33 -1.38 13.27 -5.23
C VAL A 33 -1.10 14.67 -4.74
N ASP A 34 -1.33 14.90 -3.46
CA ASP A 34 -1.03 16.15 -2.78
C ASP A 34 0.10 15.96 -1.78
N SER A 35 1.07 16.87 -1.81
CA SER A 35 2.11 16.96 -0.80
C SER A 35 2.18 18.40 -0.27
N PRO A 36 2.52 18.62 1.02
CA PRO A 36 2.78 19.96 1.55
C PRO A 36 3.83 20.72 0.74
N ASN A 37 4.81 19.99 0.19
CA ASN A 37 5.68 20.51 -0.85
C ASN A 37 5.01 20.33 -2.23
N THR A 38 4.47 21.43 -2.78
CA THR A 38 3.74 21.44 -4.05
C THR A 38 4.59 20.99 -5.26
N THR A 39 5.91 20.92 -5.11
CA THR A 39 6.81 20.34 -6.11
C THR A 39 6.44 18.88 -6.43
N TYR A 40 5.97 18.15 -5.42
CA TYR A 40 5.63 16.74 -5.50
C TYR A 40 4.14 16.46 -5.70
N SER A 41 3.30 17.50 -5.75
CA SER A 41 1.88 17.34 -6.05
C SER A 41 1.66 17.14 -7.56
N GLY A 42 0.60 16.42 -7.93
CA GLY A 42 0.27 16.14 -9.33
C GLY A 42 -0.71 14.96 -9.50
N PHE A 43 -0.55 14.22 -10.58
CA PHE A 43 -1.31 13.01 -10.88
C PHE A 43 -0.37 11.83 -11.08
N LEU A 44 -0.82 10.61 -10.80
CA LEU A 44 -0.05 9.42 -11.16
C LEU A 44 0.03 9.28 -12.67
N ALA A 45 1.23 8.99 -13.18
CA ALA A 45 1.43 8.62 -14.56
C ALA A 45 0.92 7.19 -14.82
N ALA A 46 0.35 6.97 -16.01
CA ALA A 46 -0.07 5.66 -16.49
C ALA A 46 1.12 4.76 -16.82
N ASP A 47 2.22 5.39 -17.26
CA ASP A 47 3.52 4.76 -17.47
C ASP A 47 4.23 4.58 -16.14
N LEU A 48 4.68 3.35 -15.89
CA LEU A 48 5.51 3.02 -14.74
C LEU A 48 6.97 3.40 -15.03
N ASP A 49 7.76 3.64 -13.98
CA ASP A 49 9.20 3.80 -14.14
C ASP A 49 9.91 2.47 -14.50
N THR A 50 11.24 2.52 -14.67
CA THR A 50 12.05 1.34 -15.03
C THR A 50 11.99 0.20 -14.00
N GLU A 51 11.56 0.48 -12.78
CA GLU A 51 11.38 -0.49 -11.70
C GLU A 51 9.88 -0.80 -11.46
N ARG A 52 9.02 -0.42 -12.40
CA ARG A 52 7.57 -0.69 -12.40
C ARG A 52 6.79 0.01 -11.27
N ARG A 53 7.24 1.19 -10.84
CA ARG A 53 6.56 2.00 -9.81
C ARG A 53 5.77 3.14 -10.41
N TYR A 54 4.74 3.58 -9.68
CA TYR A 54 4.00 4.79 -10.04
C TYR A 54 4.81 6.04 -9.71
N VAL A 55 4.81 6.99 -10.65
CA VAL A 55 5.45 8.30 -10.49
C VAL A 55 4.44 9.43 -10.64
N VAL A 56 4.64 10.52 -9.91
CA VAL A 56 3.80 11.71 -9.99
C VAL A 56 4.24 12.61 -11.13
N THR A 57 3.33 12.86 -12.06
CA THR A 57 3.45 13.85 -13.12
C THR A 57 2.67 15.12 -12.81
N ARG A 58 3.19 16.26 -13.29
CA ARG A 58 2.49 17.55 -13.27
C ARG A 58 1.97 17.96 -14.65
N THR A 59 2.38 17.27 -15.71
CA THR A 59 2.01 17.67 -17.07
C THR A 59 0.72 16.99 -17.50
N THR A 60 -0.08 17.70 -18.30
CA THR A 60 -1.22 17.12 -19.02
C THR A 60 -0.78 16.26 -20.19
N SER A 61 0.47 16.44 -20.66
CA SER A 61 1.05 15.71 -21.80
C SER A 61 1.41 14.27 -21.49
N GLN A 62 1.68 13.92 -20.23
CA GLN A 62 1.88 12.54 -19.82
C GLN A 62 0.52 11.88 -19.58
N LYS A 63 0.35 10.65 -20.08
CA LYS A 63 -0.88 9.88 -19.85
C LYS A 63 -1.06 9.71 -18.34
N ARG A 64 -2.18 10.21 -17.80
CA ARG A 64 -2.53 10.06 -16.38
C ARG A 64 -3.18 8.71 -16.15
N LEU A 65 -2.91 8.12 -14.99
CA LEU A 65 -3.45 6.84 -14.59
C LEU A 65 -4.95 6.95 -14.30
N LEU A 66 -5.74 6.20 -15.05
CA LEU A 66 -7.18 6.08 -14.88
C LEU A 66 -7.51 4.88 -14.01
N THR A 67 -8.47 5.04 -13.12
CA THR A 67 -8.75 4.05 -12.08
C THR A 67 -10.23 3.89 -11.77
N ARG A 68 -10.56 2.71 -11.25
CA ARG A 68 -11.90 2.34 -10.79
C ARG A 68 -11.79 1.60 -9.46
N PHE A 69 -12.65 1.91 -8.52
CA PHE A 69 -12.76 1.17 -7.27
C PHE A 69 -13.93 0.20 -7.35
N GLU A 70 -13.68 -1.09 -7.13
CA GLU A 70 -14.71 -2.13 -7.18
C GLU A 70 -14.28 -3.29 -6.27
N ASN A 71 -15.22 -3.91 -5.54
CA ASN A 71 -14.93 -5.05 -4.67
C ASN A 71 -13.77 -4.79 -3.68
N ASN A 72 -13.71 -3.56 -3.15
CA ASN A 72 -12.65 -3.06 -2.28
C ASN A 72 -11.24 -3.00 -2.92
N THR A 73 -11.17 -3.08 -4.24
CA THR A 73 -9.92 -3.10 -5.01
C THR A 73 -9.88 -1.87 -5.91
N LEU A 74 -8.73 -1.20 -5.96
CA LEU A 74 -8.51 -0.12 -6.90
C LEU A 74 -7.84 -0.69 -8.17
N PHE A 75 -8.58 -0.68 -9.27
CA PHE A 75 -8.13 -1.11 -10.58
C PHE A 75 -7.57 0.08 -11.36
N THR A 76 -6.60 -0.22 -12.22
CA THR A 76 -6.02 0.65 -13.23
C THR A 76 -6.58 0.29 -14.59
N LEU A 77 -7.01 1.29 -15.35
CA LEU A 77 -7.75 1.12 -16.60
C LEU A 77 -6.89 1.34 -17.85
N ASN A 78 -5.79 2.08 -17.71
CA ASN A 78 -4.93 2.46 -18.83
C ASN A 78 -3.43 2.35 -18.53
N SER A 79 -3.04 1.56 -17.52
CA SER A 79 -1.63 1.33 -17.22
C SER A 79 -1.00 0.40 -18.25
N ASN A 80 0.24 0.68 -18.63
CA ASN A 80 1.08 -0.23 -19.42
C ASN A 80 1.67 -1.38 -18.58
N GLY A 81 1.27 -1.50 -17.31
CA GLY A 81 1.60 -2.61 -16.42
C GLY A 81 0.93 -3.92 -16.83
N LYS A 82 1.56 -5.06 -16.52
CA LYS A 82 0.95 -6.38 -16.72
C LYS A 82 -0.19 -6.66 -15.74
N ASN A 83 -0.28 -5.88 -14.67
CA ASN A 83 -1.21 -6.12 -13.59
C ASN A 83 -2.15 -4.93 -13.38
N PRO A 84 -3.48 -5.14 -13.40
CA PRO A 84 -4.41 -4.03 -13.40
C PRO A 84 -4.74 -3.50 -11.99
N THR A 85 -4.08 -3.91 -10.91
CA THR A 85 -4.45 -3.52 -9.54
C THR A 85 -3.36 -2.70 -8.87
N PHE A 86 -3.76 -1.70 -8.08
CA PHE A 86 -2.85 -1.05 -7.15
C PHE A 86 -2.45 -2.03 -6.07
N GLY A 87 -1.17 -1.99 -5.73
CA GLY A 87 -0.64 -2.66 -4.58
C GLY A 87 0.46 -1.89 -3.89
N ALA A 88 0.94 -2.49 -2.82
CA ALA A 88 2.20 -2.12 -2.22
C ALA A 88 3.07 -3.35 -2.02
N THR A 89 4.28 -3.28 -2.56
CA THR A 89 5.33 -4.28 -2.35
C THR A 89 6.36 -3.73 -1.39
N PHE A 90 6.82 -4.56 -0.46
CA PHE A 90 7.75 -4.11 0.57
C PHE A 90 9.06 -3.58 -0.04
N GLY A 91 9.52 -2.46 0.47
CA GLY A 91 10.77 -1.81 0.11
C GLY A 91 11.93 -2.31 0.97
N PHE A 92 13.13 -1.82 0.67
CA PHE A 92 14.36 -2.32 1.30
C PHE A 92 14.69 -1.57 2.60
N TYR A 93 14.56 -2.23 3.75
CA TYR A 93 15.45 -2.11 4.93
C TYR A 93 15.14 -3.21 5.96
N TRP A 94 16.08 -3.54 6.85
CA TRP A 94 15.95 -4.66 7.78
C TRP A 94 16.45 -4.34 9.18
N ASP A 95 15.58 -3.73 9.98
CA ASP A 95 15.80 -3.63 11.44
C ASP A 95 15.00 -4.66 12.24
N THR A 96 14.18 -5.49 11.60
CA THR A 96 13.27 -6.40 12.33
C THR A 96 13.48 -7.88 11.95
N PRO A 97 13.74 -8.76 12.93
CA PRO A 97 13.87 -10.20 12.68
C PRO A 97 12.64 -10.83 12.00
N PRO A 98 12.80 -11.96 11.29
CA PRO A 98 11.66 -12.72 10.76
C PRO A 98 10.62 -13.05 11.84
N GLY A 99 9.33 -12.96 11.48
CA GLY A 99 8.20 -13.21 12.40
C GLY A 99 7.91 -12.07 13.38
N LYS A 100 8.46 -10.87 13.13
CA LYS A 100 8.17 -9.64 13.87
C LYS A 100 7.47 -8.62 12.98
N PRO A 101 6.74 -7.64 13.55
CA PRO A 101 6.11 -6.58 12.79
C PRO A 101 7.12 -5.81 11.95
N ASN A 102 6.96 -5.83 10.63
CA ASN A 102 7.86 -5.14 9.72
C ASN A 102 7.52 -3.66 9.54
N PHE A 103 6.32 -3.19 9.87
CA PHE A 103 6.00 -1.76 10.03
C PHE A 103 5.78 -1.39 11.51
N ALA A 104 6.65 -1.89 12.41
CA ALA A 104 6.62 -1.47 13.82
C ALA A 104 6.87 0.05 13.97
N ALA A 105 6.47 0.63 15.10
CA ALA A 105 6.68 2.06 15.38
C ALA A 105 8.15 2.50 15.33
N SER A 106 9.12 1.58 15.51
CA SER A 106 10.55 1.87 15.39
C SER A 106 11.14 1.46 14.03
N ALA A 107 10.38 0.81 13.15
CA ALA A 107 10.89 0.29 11.90
C ALA A 107 11.13 1.41 10.88
N GLN A 108 12.25 1.32 10.16
CA GLN A 108 12.61 2.22 9.06
C GLN A 108 12.02 1.78 7.71
N ASN A 109 11.12 0.81 7.77
CA ASN A 109 10.64 0.11 6.59
C ASN A 109 9.60 0.95 5.84
N TYR A 110 9.67 0.85 4.52
CA TYR A 110 8.70 1.43 3.60
C TYR A 110 8.33 0.38 2.56
N ALA A 111 7.27 0.65 1.81
CA ALA A 111 6.80 -0.16 0.69
C ALA A 111 6.65 0.71 -0.55
N TYR A 112 6.99 0.18 -1.72
CA TYR A 112 6.74 0.86 -2.98
C TYR A 112 5.25 0.77 -3.32
N PHE A 113 4.64 1.87 -3.74
CA PHE A 113 3.30 1.87 -4.30
C PHE A 113 3.38 1.55 -5.80
N ASN A 114 2.84 0.41 -6.21
CA ASN A 114 3.07 -0.14 -7.54
C ASN A 114 1.89 -0.98 -8.06
N SER A 115 2.06 -1.52 -9.27
CA SER A 115 1.11 -2.41 -9.93
C SER A 115 1.39 -3.85 -9.51
N VAL A 116 0.43 -4.51 -8.85
CA VAL A 116 0.53 -5.92 -8.40
C VAL A 116 -0.45 -6.79 -9.15
N ALA A 117 -0.13 -8.07 -9.38
CA ALA A 117 -1.11 -9.03 -9.90
C ALA A 117 -2.29 -9.08 -8.93
N ALA A 118 -3.52 -9.24 -9.43
CA ALA A 118 -4.73 -9.21 -8.61
C ALA A 118 -4.67 -10.30 -7.51
N GLY A 119 -4.10 -9.94 -6.36
CA GLY A 119 -3.99 -10.76 -5.17
C GLY A 119 -5.20 -10.51 -4.27
N LYS A 120 -5.38 -11.37 -3.26
CA LYS A 120 -6.36 -11.05 -2.22
C LYS A 120 -5.86 -9.82 -1.47
N LEU A 121 -6.73 -8.84 -1.22
CA LEU A 121 -6.39 -7.69 -0.38
C LEU A 121 -5.89 -8.16 0.98
N GLY A 122 -4.66 -7.82 1.34
CA GLY A 122 -4.02 -8.33 2.55
C GLY A 122 -3.78 -9.84 2.53
N ASP A 123 -3.55 -10.45 1.35
CA ASP A 123 -2.98 -11.81 1.27
C ASP A 123 -1.61 -11.86 1.98
N LYS A 124 -1.06 -13.08 2.12
CA LYS A 124 0.10 -13.40 2.97
C LYS A 124 1.03 -12.20 3.15
N PRO A 125 1.25 -11.74 4.40
CA PRO A 125 2.07 -10.57 4.65
C PRO A 125 3.40 -10.77 3.95
N ALA A 126 3.90 -9.71 3.31
CA ALA A 126 5.03 -9.73 2.40
C ALA A 126 6.10 -10.50 3.14
N ASN A 127 6.32 -11.75 2.72
CA ASN A 127 7.27 -12.56 3.42
C ASN A 127 8.56 -11.81 3.24
N ILE A 128 9.13 -11.40 4.36
CA ILE A 128 10.35 -10.64 4.43
C ILE A 128 11.46 -11.32 3.60
N ALA A 129 11.42 -12.65 3.42
CA ALA A 129 12.29 -13.43 2.54
C ALA A 129 11.99 -13.30 1.02
N ALA A 130 10.75 -13.03 0.65
CA ALA A 130 10.31 -12.77 -0.74
C ALA A 130 10.54 -11.30 -1.15
N SER A 131 10.47 -10.36 -0.20
CA SER A 131 10.74 -8.93 -0.44
C SER A 131 12.22 -8.56 -0.58
N ILE A 132 13.15 -9.50 -0.35
CA ILE A 132 14.62 -9.29 -0.39
C ILE A 132 15.11 -8.73 -1.74
N ASN A 133 14.27 -8.77 -2.78
CA ASN A 133 14.73 -8.69 -4.17
C ASN A 133 13.87 -7.79 -5.07
N GLU A 134 13.00 -6.94 -4.55
CA GLU A 134 12.00 -6.23 -5.37
C GLU A 134 12.36 -4.82 -5.84
N ALA A 135 13.53 -4.26 -5.48
CA ALA A 135 14.00 -2.96 -5.98
C ALA A 135 14.86 -3.05 -7.27
N GLY A 136 15.06 -4.25 -7.81
CA GLY A 136 15.91 -4.46 -8.96
C GLY A 136 16.32 -5.91 -9.03
N THR A 137 16.69 -6.37 -10.23
CA THR A 137 17.35 -7.66 -10.47
C THR A 137 18.23 -8.11 -9.30
N ASN A 138 17.77 -9.11 -8.55
CA ASN A 138 18.58 -10.07 -7.83
C ASN A 138 19.50 -10.70 -8.87
N PRO A 139 20.79 -10.37 -8.86
CA PRO A 139 21.75 -10.88 -9.83
C PRO A 139 21.97 -12.39 -9.68
N SER A 140 21.52 -13.01 -8.58
CA SER A 140 21.88 -14.38 -8.24
C SER A 140 20.98 -15.49 -8.79
N THR A 141 19.77 -15.21 -9.31
CA THR A 141 18.82 -16.29 -9.66
C THR A 141 18.22 -16.25 -11.06
N GLY A 142 18.40 -15.19 -11.85
CA GLY A 142 17.97 -15.14 -13.26
C GLY A 142 16.47 -15.39 -13.54
N GLY A 143 15.63 -15.53 -12.50
CA GLY A 143 14.22 -15.87 -12.62
C GLY A 143 13.31 -14.66 -12.83
N LYS A 144 12.22 -14.87 -13.58
CA LYS A 144 11.08 -13.93 -13.66
C LYS A 144 10.45 -13.84 -12.26
N ARG A 145 10.19 -12.61 -11.79
CA ARG A 145 9.69 -12.35 -10.43
C ARG A 145 8.19 -12.14 -10.44
N ASP A 146 7.55 -12.76 -9.48
CA ASP A 146 6.13 -12.68 -9.25
C ASP A 146 5.86 -11.45 -8.36
N HIS A 147 5.55 -10.31 -9.00
CA HIS A 147 5.02 -9.09 -8.35
C HIS A 147 3.59 -9.32 -7.80
N GLU A 148 3.38 -10.44 -7.12
CA GLU A 148 2.05 -11.01 -6.84
C GLU A 148 1.61 -10.85 -5.39
N SER A 149 2.49 -10.39 -4.51
CA SER A 149 2.21 -10.32 -3.06
C SER A 149 2.02 -8.88 -2.62
N GLU A 150 0.78 -8.53 -2.28
CA GLU A 150 0.41 -7.24 -1.68
C GLU A 150 0.11 -7.40 -0.20
N SER A 151 0.65 -6.51 0.63
CA SER A 151 0.41 -6.50 2.08
C SER A 151 -0.20 -5.21 2.59
N ALA A 152 -0.53 -4.29 1.68
CA ALA A 152 -1.37 -3.16 2.00
C ALA A 152 -2.85 -3.51 1.80
N ILE A 153 -3.70 -2.81 2.54
CA ILE A 153 -5.13 -2.74 2.29
C ILE A 153 -5.45 -1.28 2.07
N PHE A 154 -6.01 -0.96 0.90
CA PHE A 154 -6.46 0.38 0.57
C PHE A 154 -7.94 0.59 0.89
N TYR A 155 -8.26 1.78 1.36
CA TYR A 155 -9.62 2.23 1.64
C TYR A 155 -9.85 3.52 0.89
N LEU A 156 -11.01 3.64 0.26
CA LEU A 156 -11.47 4.86 -0.39
C LEU A 156 -12.55 5.50 0.47
N ASP A 157 -12.35 6.75 0.87
CA ASP A 157 -13.43 7.58 1.42
C ASP A 157 -14.27 8.13 0.25
N PRO A 158 -15.54 7.72 0.09
CA PRO A 158 -16.36 8.18 -1.02
C PRO A 158 -16.74 9.66 -0.93
N ALA A 159 -16.65 10.28 0.25
CA ALA A 159 -17.01 11.69 0.43
C ALA A 159 -15.90 12.64 -0.03
N SER A 160 -14.66 12.36 0.36
CA SER A 160 -13.49 13.17 0.00
C SER A 160 -12.75 12.66 -1.24
N GLY A 161 -12.95 11.40 -1.62
CA GLY A 161 -12.13 10.70 -2.59
C GLY A 161 -10.75 10.31 -2.05
N GLU A 162 -10.44 10.53 -0.77
CA GLU A 162 -9.13 10.20 -0.19
C GLU A 162 -8.93 8.68 -0.14
N ILE A 163 -7.76 8.25 -0.63
CA ILE A 163 -7.28 6.88 -0.53
C ILE A 163 -6.37 6.82 0.69
N THR A 164 -6.68 5.91 1.62
CA THR A 164 -5.87 5.62 2.80
C THR A 164 -5.40 4.18 2.77
N SER A 165 -4.40 3.84 3.58
CA SER A 165 -3.82 2.50 3.60
C SER A 165 -3.59 1.97 5.01
N LYS A 166 -3.67 0.65 5.16
CA LYS A 166 -3.17 -0.09 6.32
C LYS A 166 -2.20 -1.16 5.85
N TRP A 167 -1.17 -1.43 6.64
CA TRP A 167 -0.19 -2.47 6.38
C TRP A 167 -0.50 -3.71 7.21
N VAL A 168 -0.34 -4.89 6.61
CA VAL A 168 -0.42 -6.20 7.27
C VAL A 168 1.00 -6.69 7.56
N ASN A 169 1.35 -6.75 8.85
CA ASN A 169 2.63 -7.24 9.31
C ASN A 169 2.77 -8.76 9.15
N THR A 170 4.01 -9.26 9.18
CA THR A 170 4.28 -10.70 9.10
C THR A 170 3.66 -11.55 10.21
N ASP A 171 3.38 -10.94 11.36
CA ASP A 171 2.67 -11.58 12.47
C ASP A 171 1.14 -11.48 12.37
N GLY A 172 0.62 -10.94 11.27
CA GLY A 172 -0.81 -10.73 11.01
C GLY A 172 -1.41 -9.49 11.66
N SER A 173 -0.63 -8.71 12.43
CA SER A 173 -1.10 -7.44 12.99
C SER A 173 -1.27 -6.39 11.91
N PHE A 174 -2.18 -5.44 12.13
CA PHE A 174 -2.40 -4.30 11.23
C PHE A 174 -1.86 -3.02 11.83
N VAL A 175 -1.22 -2.19 11.01
CA VAL A 175 -0.77 -0.85 11.42
C VAL A 175 -1.21 0.21 10.41
N PRO A 176 -1.48 1.46 10.85
CA PRO A 176 -1.68 2.57 9.93
C PRO A 176 -0.48 2.71 9.00
N ALA A 177 -0.74 3.03 7.74
CA ALA A 177 0.30 3.20 6.74
C ALA A 177 0.04 4.52 5.98
N PHE A 178 1.09 5.32 5.83
CA PHE A 178 1.03 6.68 5.32
C PHE A 178 1.71 6.77 3.97
N PHE A 179 1.07 7.46 3.02
CA PHE A 179 1.70 7.75 1.74
C PHE A 179 2.80 8.79 1.91
N VAL A 180 3.90 8.56 1.22
CA VAL A 180 5.03 9.48 1.11
C VAL A 180 5.48 9.54 -0.33
N ILE A 181 6.09 10.65 -0.72
CA ILE A 181 6.67 10.84 -2.04
C ILE A 181 8.15 11.18 -1.91
N ASN A 182 9.00 10.47 -2.63
CA ASN A 182 10.44 10.71 -2.61
C ASN A 182 10.87 11.77 -3.64
N THR A 183 12.15 12.11 -3.67
CA THR A 183 12.71 13.14 -4.57
C THR A 183 12.63 12.75 -6.06
N GLN A 184 12.54 11.45 -6.37
CA GLN A 184 12.25 10.94 -7.71
C GLN A 184 10.75 10.91 -8.05
N ARG A 185 9.89 11.52 -7.22
CA ARG A 185 8.42 11.58 -7.39
C ARG A 185 7.72 10.23 -7.38
N ARG A 186 8.34 9.22 -6.77
CA ARG A 186 7.73 7.89 -6.59
C ARG A 186 6.92 7.89 -5.31
N ILE A 187 5.75 7.26 -5.36
CA ILE A 187 4.95 7.05 -4.16
C ILE A 187 5.42 5.80 -3.44
N ASN A 188 5.61 5.95 -2.14
CA ASN A 188 5.84 4.87 -1.20
C ASN A 188 4.80 4.93 -0.08
N ILE A 189 4.78 3.90 0.74
CA ILE A 189 3.99 3.82 1.96
C ILE A 189 4.95 3.56 3.12
N SER A 190 4.74 4.21 4.26
CA SER A 190 5.52 4.00 5.49
C SER A 190 4.62 3.85 6.71
N GLY A 191 5.04 3.04 7.68
CA GLY A 191 4.39 2.93 8.99
C GLY A 191 4.81 4.03 9.97
N ASN A 192 5.90 4.74 9.69
CA ASN A 192 6.42 5.83 10.52
C ASN A 192 7.02 6.93 9.66
N LEU A 193 6.33 8.07 9.57
CA LEU A 193 6.78 9.24 8.82
C LEU A 193 8.06 9.84 9.38
N THR A 194 8.19 9.95 10.71
CA THR A 194 9.39 10.51 11.35
C THR A 194 10.62 9.69 11.02
N LYS A 195 10.52 8.36 11.13
CA LYS A 195 11.64 7.47 10.78
C LYS A 195 11.92 7.49 9.29
N TYR A 196 10.88 7.45 8.45
CA TYR A 196 11.06 7.56 7.01
C TYR A 196 11.86 8.82 6.62
N PHE A 197 11.50 10.00 7.15
CA PHE A 197 12.19 11.25 6.81
C PHE A 197 13.53 11.47 7.52
N GLN A 198 13.91 10.62 8.48
CA GLN A 198 15.27 10.62 9.04
C GLN A 198 16.27 9.98 8.07
N ASP A 199 15.84 8.94 7.35
CA ASP A 199 16.71 8.12 6.51
C ASP A 199 16.52 8.39 5.01
N TRP A 200 15.36 8.94 4.63
CA TRP A 200 14.97 9.17 3.25
C TRP A 200 14.51 10.61 3.02
N GLU A 201 14.85 11.16 1.86
CA GLU A 201 14.33 12.46 1.42
C GLU A 201 12.93 12.33 0.80
N GLY A 202 12.10 13.37 0.95
CA GLY A 202 10.78 13.39 0.36
C GLY A 202 9.81 14.33 1.05
N SER A 203 8.52 14.00 0.96
CA SER A 203 7.44 14.70 1.65
C SER A 203 6.29 13.76 1.98
N PRO A 204 5.48 14.04 3.03
CA PRO A 204 4.20 13.37 3.22
C PRO A 204 3.33 13.54 1.98
N ALA A 205 2.57 12.52 1.63
CA ALA A 205 1.64 12.58 0.51
C ALA A 205 0.23 12.17 0.96
N LYS A 206 -0.76 12.73 0.29
CA LYS A 206 -2.16 12.29 0.30
C LYS A 206 -2.55 11.89 -1.11
N VAL A 207 -3.31 10.81 -1.23
CA VAL A 207 -3.69 10.23 -2.53
C VAL A 207 -5.21 10.32 -2.64
N PHE A 208 -5.72 10.74 -3.80
CA PHE A 208 -7.14 10.96 -4.02
C PHE A 208 -7.60 10.40 -5.35
N CYS A 209 -8.82 9.85 -5.35
CA CYS A 209 -9.65 9.73 -6.54
C CYS A 209 -10.13 11.12 -6.98
N SER A 210 -9.89 11.46 -8.24
CA SER A 210 -10.30 12.73 -8.83
C SER A 210 -11.01 12.43 -10.15
N LYS A 211 -12.34 12.64 -10.17
CA LYS A 211 -13.09 12.56 -11.43
C LYS A 211 -12.50 13.57 -12.43
N PRO A 212 -12.33 13.20 -13.71
CA PRO A 212 -11.96 14.17 -14.72
C PRO A 212 -13.05 15.25 -14.78
N THR A 213 -12.65 16.49 -14.53
CA THR A 213 -13.46 17.68 -14.76
C THR A 213 -13.60 17.95 -16.26
#